data_AF-A0A7X1L140-F1
#
_entry.id   AF-A0A7X1L140-F1
#
_cell.length_a   1.000
_cell.length_b   1.000
_cell.length_c   1.000
_cell.angle_alpha   90.00
_cell.angle_beta   90.00
_cell.angle_gamma   90.00
#
_symmetry.space_group_name_H-M   'P 1'
#
loop_
_entity.id
_entity.type
_entity.pdbx_description
1 polymer ?
#
loop_
_entity_poly.entity_id
_entity_poly.type
_entity_poly.pdbx_seq_one_letter_code
_entity_poly.pdbx_strand_id
1 'polypeptide(L)'
;MGTLVCRIELDKEKGVLLTVENGDDQITQTIVMDGTSITTTVKGSDETSTITQKQDSIAMKCKTFTLDAETITCKSTKETLHESGQNFDIKSGKNIGVAADSAAEYKAMNTTIESTSKSEIKGGTLVLSGSASAELKGASIKLDAKGLMDLVASGAATLKGSIVNIKGLLKMG
;
A
#
# COMPACT_ATOMS: atom_id res chain seq x y z
N MET A 1 22.96 -39.57 -3.26
CA MET A 1 22.24 -38.87 -4.34
C MET A 1 20.89 -39.55 -4.47
N GLY A 2 19.80 -38.85 -4.15
CA GLY A 2 18.45 -39.38 -4.36
C GLY A 2 18.13 -39.52 -5.85
N THR A 3 17.24 -40.44 -6.20
CA THR A 3 16.82 -40.67 -7.59
C THR A 3 15.59 -39.82 -7.89
N LEU A 4 15.65 -39.03 -8.97
CA LEU A 4 14.48 -38.33 -9.49
C LEU A 4 13.79 -39.17 -10.56
N VAL A 5 12.45 -39.25 -10.49
CA VAL A 5 11.64 -39.90 -11.52
C VAL A 5 10.98 -38.84 -12.39
N CYS A 6 11.30 -38.83 -13.68
CA CYS A 6 10.68 -37.95 -14.66
C CYS A 6 9.66 -38.75 -15.49
N ARG A 7 8.45 -38.20 -15.65
CA ARG A 7 7.41 -38.75 -16.53
C ARG A 7 6.89 -37.65 -17.45
N ILE A 8 6.81 -37.95 -18.74
CA ILE A 8 6.16 -37.12 -19.74
C ILE A 8 4.97 -37.90 -20.28
N GLU A 9 3.80 -37.29 -20.23
CA GLU A 9 2.55 -37.83 -20.76
C GLU A 9 1.99 -36.89 -21.82
N LEU A 10 1.65 -37.47 -22.97
CA LEU A 10 0.91 -36.80 -24.04
C LEU A 10 -0.47 -37.43 -24.07
N ASP A 11 -1.47 -36.62 -23.75
CA ASP A 11 -2.87 -37.04 -23.72
C ASP A 11 -3.70 -36.10 -24.60
N LYS A 12 -4.65 -36.67 -25.35
CA LYS A 12 -5.45 -35.88 -26.30
C LYS A 12 -6.44 -34.94 -25.62
N GLU A 13 -6.79 -35.20 -24.36
CA GLU A 13 -7.76 -34.40 -23.60
C GLU A 13 -7.05 -33.47 -22.61
N LYS A 14 -5.99 -33.93 -21.95
CA LYS A 14 -5.23 -33.19 -20.92
C LYS A 14 -4.02 -32.44 -21.46
N GLY A 15 -3.67 -32.65 -22.72
CA GLY A 15 -2.51 -32.04 -23.37
C GLY A 15 -1.19 -32.68 -22.90
N VAL A 16 -0.20 -31.84 -22.61
CA VAL A 16 1.14 -32.29 -22.19
C VAL A 16 1.27 -32.15 -20.68
N LEU A 17 1.63 -33.25 -20.00
CA LEU A 17 1.97 -33.27 -18.59
C LEU A 17 3.44 -33.70 -18.41
N LEU A 18 4.23 -32.85 -17.78
CA LEU A 18 5.55 -33.18 -17.26
C LEU A 18 5.46 -33.30 -15.74
N THR A 19 5.93 -34.42 -15.19
CA THR A 19 6.02 -34.64 -13.75
C THR A 19 7.44 -35.03 -13.37
N VAL A 20 7.96 -34.42 -12.30
CA VAL A 20 9.21 -34.82 -11.65
C VAL A 20 8.93 -35.13 -10.18
N GLU A 21 9.20 -36.35 -9.78
CA GLU A 21 9.03 -36.82 -8.39
C GLU A 21 10.39 -36.99 -7.72
N ASN A 22 10.53 -36.38 -6.54
CA ASN A 22 11.58 -36.65 -5.59
C ASN A 22 10.95 -37.39 -4.40
N GLY A 23 11.03 -38.72 -4.43
CA GLY A 23 10.43 -39.57 -3.40
C GLY A 23 11.05 -39.40 -2.02
N ASP A 24 12.34 -39.06 -1.96
CA ASP A 24 13.08 -38.91 -0.69
C ASP A 24 12.59 -37.67 0.08
N ASP A 25 12.37 -36.56 -0.62
CA ASP A 25 11.92 -35.29 -0.03
C ASP A 25 10.39 -35.11 -0.07
N GLN A 26 9.65 -36.08 -0.62
CA GLN A 26 8.19 -36.01 -0.85
C GLN A 26 7.78 -34.77 -1.64
N ILE A 27 8.54 -34.43 -2.68
CA ILE A 27 8.27 -33.29 -3.56
C ILE A 27 7.81 -33.80 -4.93
N THR A 28 6.71 -33.24 -5.43
CA THR A 28 6.24 -33.44 -6.80
C THR A 28 6.16 -32.11 -7.52
N GLN A 29 6.80 -32.03 -8.68
CA GLN A 29 6.77 -30.88 -9.56
C GLN A 29 5.99 -31.24 -10.82
N THR A 30 5.08 -30.38 -11.26
CA THR A 30 4.30 -30.60 -12.48
C THR A 30 4.25 -29.37 -13.38
N ILE A 31 4.27 -29.61 -14.69
CA ILE A 31 3.91 -28.62 -15.71
C ILE A 31 2.80 -29.24 -16.57
N VAL A 32 1.67 -28.56 -16.66
CA VAL A 32 0.52 -28.96 -17.47
C VAL A 32 0.29 -27.91 -18.56
N MET A 33 0.25 -28.34 -19.82
CA MET A 33 -0.12 -27.52 -20.97
C MET A 33 -1.34 -28.15 -21.64
N ASP A 34 -2.54 -27.68 -21.29
CA ASP A 34 -3.82 -28.32 -21.64
C ASP A 34 -4.52 -27.72 -22.88
N GLY A 35 -3.84 -26.80 -23.58
CA GLY A 35 -4.39 -26.05 -24.72
C GLY A 35 -5.14 -24.77 -24.35
N THR A 36 -5.44 -24.56 -23.07
CA THR A 36 -6.13 -23.37 -22.54
C THR A 36 -5.30 -22.63 -21.50
N SER A 37 -4.49 -23.36 -20.74
CA SER A 37 -3.65 -22.86 -19.66
C SER A 37 -2.29 -23.56 -19.61
N ILE A 38 -1.33 -22.86 -19.00
CA ILE A 38 -0.07 -23.44 -18.55
C ILE A 38 -0.07 -23.38 -17.02
N THR A 39 -0.01 -24.52 -16.36
CA THR A 39 0.03 -24.60 -14.90
C THR A 39 1.34 -25.24 -14.45
N THR A 40 2.13 -24.51 -13.67
CA THR A 40 3.34 -25.00 -13.01
C THR A 40 3.05 -25.16 -11.52
N THR A 41 3.30 -26.34 -10.96
CA THR A 41 3.07 -26.62 -9.54
C THR A 41 4.31 -27.23 -8.91
N VAL A 42 4.64 -26.80 -7.70
CA VAL A 42 5.58 -27.47 -6.80
C VAL A 42 4.81 -27.80 -5.53
N LYS A 43 4.66 -29.09 -5.24
CA LYS A 43 3.94 -29.60 -4.08
C LYS A 43 4.92 -30.36 -3.17
N GLY A 44 5.01 -29.93 -1.91
CA GLY A 44 5.68 -30.68 -0.84
C GLY A 44 4.66 -31.39 0.05
N SER A 45 5.10 -31.78 1.25
CA SER A 45 4.25 -32.39 2.28
C SER A 45 3.11 -31.48 2.73
N ASP A 46 3.43 -30.21 3.02
CA ASP A 46 2.52 -29.29 3.71
C ASP A 46 2.08 -28.12 2.83
N GLU A 47 2.90 -27.75 1.86
CA GLU A 47 2.75 -26.51 1.09
C GLU A 47 2.72 -26.79 -0.41
N THR A 48 2.05 -25.90 -1.14
CA THR A 48 2.01 -25.95 -2.60
C THR A 48 2.13 -24.54 -3.16
N SER A 49 2.99 -24.36 -4.15
CA SER A 49 3.01 -23.16 -4.98
C SER A 49 2.54 -23.46 -6.39
N THR A 50 1.73 -22.58 -6.95
CA THR A 50 1.18 -22.72 -8.31
C THR A 50 1.30 -21.41 -9.07
N ILE A 51 1.71 -21.50 -10.33
CA ILE A 51 1.58 -20.43 -11.32
C ILE A 51 0.66 -20.94 -12.42
N THR A 52 -0.43 -20.22 -12.68
CA THR A 52 -1.37 -20.53 -13.77
C THR A 52 -1.39 -19.35 -14.74
N GLN A 53 -0.98 -19.62 -15.97
CA GLN A 53 -1.07 -18.68 -17.09
C GLN A 53 -2.23 -19.09 -18.00
N LYS A 54 -3.07 -18.14 -18.36
CA LYS A 54 -4.10 -18.25 -19.39
C LYS A 54 -3.82 -17.22 -20.49
N GLN A 55 -4.63 -17.23 -21.53
CA GLN A 55 -4.54 -16.25 -22.62
C GLN A 55 -4.61 -14.79 -22.13
N ASP A 56 -5.34 -14.52 -21.05
CA ASP A 56 -5.69 -13.18 -20.58
C ASP A 56 -5.18 -12.85 -19.16
N SER A 57 -4.52 -13.79 -18.49
CA SER A 57 -4.22 -13.68 -17.06
C SER A 57 -3.04 -14.53 -16.62
N ILE A 58 -2.39 -14.10 -15.54
CA ILE A 58 -1.40 -14.87 -14.80
C ILE A 58 -1.80 -14.80 -13.32
N ALA A 59 -1.93 -15.96 -12.67
CA ALA A 59 -2.22 -16.06 -11.25
C ALA A 59 -1.12 -16.86 -10.55
N MET A 60 -0.69 -16.37 -9.38
CA MET A 60 0.28 -17.03 -8.52
C MET A 60 -0.35 -17.28 -7.15
N LYS A 61 -0.17 -18.50 -6.64
CA LYS A 61 -0.53 -18.87 -5.26
C LYS A 61 0.70 -19.46 -4.59
N CYS A 62 1.09 -18.91 -3.45
CA CYS A 62 2.23 -19.38 -2.67
C CYS A 62 2.13 -18.84 -1.23
N LYS A 63 2.92 -19.42 -0.32
CA LYS A 63 3.03 -18.97 1.08
C LYS A 63 3.84 -17.68 1.21
N THR A 64 4.88 -17.51 0.40
CA THR A 64 5.76 -16.34 0.41
C THR A 64 6.20 -16.03 -1.02
N PHE A 65 6.13 -14.76 -1.39
CA PHE A 65 6.59 -14.25 -2.66
C PHE A 65 7.63 -13.16 -2.42
N THR A 66 8.81 -13.31 -3.03
CA THR A 66 9.93 -12.36 -2.90
C THR A 66 10.41 -11.95 -4.28
N LEU A 67 10.55 -10.64 -4.48
CA LEU A 67 11.14 -10.03 -5.67
C LEU A 67 12.39 -9.27 -5.25
N ASP A 68 13.55 -9.76 -5.68
CA ASP A 68 14.84 -9.09 -5.53
C ASP A 68 15.35 -8.72 -6.93
N ALA A 69 15.38 -7.44 -7.24
CA ALA A 69 15.67 -6.92 -8.57
C ALA A 69 16.20 -5.49 -8.50
N GLU A 70 17.02 -5.11 -9.48
CA GLU A 70 17.51 -3.73 -9.61
C GLU A 70 16.37 -2.74 -9.90
N THR A 71 15.37 -3.14 -10.69
CA THR A 71 14.21 -2.31 -11.02
C THR A 71 12.95 -3.17 -11.16
N ILE A 72 11.86 -2.72 -10.55
CA ILE A 72 10.52 -3.30 -10.66
C ILE A 72 9.58 -2.23 -11.21
N THR A 73 8.73 -2.56 -12.17
CA THR A 73 7.73 -1.65 -12.73
C THR A 73 6.40 -2.37 -12.87
N CYS A 74 5.36 -1.82 -12.23
CA CYS A 74 3.99 -2.32 -12.29
C CYS A 74 3.11 -1.26 -12.96
N LYS A 75 2.49 -1.57 -14.10
CA LYS A 75 1.62 -0.65 -14.85
C LYS A 75 0.28 -1.32 -15.12
N SER A 76 -0.81 -0.65 -14.74
CA SER A 76 -2.18 -1.02 -15.09
C SER A 76 -2.84 0.18 -15.77
N THR A 77 -3.68 -0.07 -16.78
CA THR A 77 -4.52 0.96 -17.43
C THR A 77 -5.92 1.05 -16.81
N LYS A 78 -6.23 0.13 -15.89
CA LYS A 78 -7.47 0.07 -15.14
C LYS A 78 -7.11 0.09 -13.64
N GLU A 79 -7.84 -0.66 -12.85
CA GLU A 79 -7.65 -0.77 -11.41
C GLU A 79 -6.34 -1.51 -11.05
N THR A 80 -5.80 -1.17 -9.89
CA THR A 80 -4.77 -1.92 -9.17
C THR A 80 -5.14 -1.92 -7.70
N LEU A 81 -5.17 -3.09 -7.08
CA LEU A 81 -5.48 -3.26 -5.65
C LEU A 81 -4.27 -3.87 -4.94
N HIS A 82 -3.83 -3.22 -3.86
CA HIS A 82 -2.87 -3.76 -2.90
C HIS A 82 -3.58 -3.91 -1.56
N GLU A 83 -3.70 -5.14 -1.08
CA GLU A 83 -4.41 -5.46 0.16
C GLU A 83 -3.56 -6.40 1.03
N SER A 84 -3.52 -6.11 2.33
CA SER A 84 -2.89 -6.95 3.35
C SER A 84 -3.84 -7.10 4.52
N GLY A 85 -4.00 -8.33 5.03
CA GLY A 85 -4.78 -8.57 6.24
C GLY A 85 -4.08 -8.09 7.51
N GLN A 86 -2.79 -7.77 7.43
CA GLN A 86 -1.94 -7.36 8.55
C GLN A 86 -1.16 -6.08 8.16
N ASN A 87 0.15 -6.03 8.40
CA ASN A 87 0.96 -4.87 8.06
C ASN A 87 1.13 -4.72 6.54
N PHE A 88 1.18 -3.46 6.09
CA PHE A 88 1.55 -3.08 4.74
C PHE A 88 2.62 -1.99 4.81
N ASP A 89 3.89 -2.40 4.77
CA ASP A 89 5.04 -1.52 4.94
C ASP A 89 5.58 -1.03 3.58
N ILE A 90 5.62 0.28 3.36
CA ILE A 90 6.33 0.91 2.24
C ILE A 90 7.54 1.67 2.78
N LYS A 91 8.74 1.27 2.37
CA LYS A 91 10.02 1.88 2.78
C LYS A 91 10.83 2.25 1.54
N SER A 92 11.40 3.46 1.52
CA SER A 92 12.27 3.94 0.44
C SER A 92 13.46 4.68 1.04
N GLY A 93 14.66 4.46 0.48
CA GLY A 93 15.88 5.15 0.90
C GLY A 93 15.98 6.61 0.41
N LYS A 94 15.10 7.03 -0.51
CA LYS A 94 15.10 8.39 -1.06
C LYS A 94 13.70 8.99 -1.00
N ASN A 95 12.85 8.66 -1.97
CA ASN A 95 11.54 9.26 -2.15
C ASN A 95 10.44 8.20 -2.25
N ILE A 96 9.27 8.55 -1.71
CA ILE A 96 7.99 7.90 -2.02
C ILE A 96 7.16 8.95 -2.74
N GLY A 97 6.75 8.67 -3.97
CA GLY A 97 5.87 9.54 -4.75
C GLY A 97 4.46 8.93 -4.83
N VAL A 98 3.44 9.70 -4.48
CA VAL A 98 2.04 9.33 -4.62
C VAL A 98 1.33 10.47 -5.33
N ALA A 99 0.68 10.17 -6.45
CA ALA A 99 -0.06 11.13 -7.24
C ALA A 99 -1.36 10.49 -7.73
N ALA A 100 -2.43 11.26 -7.68
CA ALA A 100 -3.74 10.90 -8.22
C ALA A 100 -4.32 12.14 -8.91
N ASP A 101 -4.91 11.97 -10.09
CA ASP A 101 -5.42 13.10 -10.89
C ASP A 101 -6.70 13.71 -10.33
N SER A 102 -7.49 12.91 -9.60
CA SER A 102 -8.79 13.32 -9.05
C SER A 102 -8.78 13.38 -7.52
N ALA A 103 -8.58 12.24 -6.87
CA ALA A 103 -8.62 12.14 -5.41
C ALA A 103 -7.65 11.08 -4.89
N ALA A 104 -7.09 11.35 -3.71
CA ALA A 104 -6.39 10.39 -2.89
C ALA A 104 -7.05 10.36 -1.50
N GLU A 105 -7.66 9.24 -1.13
CA GLU A 105 -8.32 9.06 0.16
C GLU A 105 -7.43 8.26 1.11
N TYR A 106 -7.26 8.78 2.32
CA TYR A 106 -6.58 8.08 3.40
C TYR A 106 -7.54 7.91 4.57
N LYS A 107 -7.89 6.65 4.87
CA LYS A 107 -8.80 6.29 5.96
C LYS A 107 -8.05 5.38 6.93
N ALA A 108 -7.91 5.83 8.17
CA ALA A 108 -7.29 5.07 9.24
C ALA A 108 -7.94 5.44 10.58
N MET A 109 -7.92 4.50 11.53
CA MET A 109 -8.33 4.80 12.90
C MET A 109 -7.37 5.81 13.56
N ASN A 110 -6.07 5.65 13.31
CA ASN A 110 -5.02 6.54 13.81
C ASN A 110 -4.04 6.86 12.67
N THR A 111 -3.57 8.10 12.62
CA THR A 111 -2.55 8.55 11.66
C THR A 111 -1.44 9.27 12.41
N THR A 112 -0.19 8.90 12.14
CA THR A 112 1.00 9.60 12.65
C THR A 112 1.85 10.05 11.48
N ILE A 113 2.22 11.32 11.44
CA ILE A 113 3.09 11.90 10.41
C ILE A 113 4.30 12.52 11.11
N GLU A 114 5.46 11.91 10.91
CA GLU A 114 6.73 12.41 11.42
C GLU A 114 7.57 12.95 10.27
N SER A 115 7.89 14.24 10.33
CA SER A 115 8.86 14.87 9.43
C SER A 115 9.91 15.58 10.26
N THR A 116 11.17 15.33 9.94
CA THR A 116 12.31 15.90 10.67
C THR A 116 12.65 17.32 10.22
N SER A 117 12.25 17.70 9.00
CA SER A 117 12.66 18.97 8.39
C SER A 117 11.45 19.85 8.02
N LYS A 118 10.56 19.35 7.16
CA LYS A 118 9.42 20.12 6.64
C LYS A 118 8.29 19.18 6.26
N SER A 119 7.08 19.55 6.63
CA SER A 119 5.85 19.04 6.03
C SER A 119 5.18 20.20 5.29
N GLU A 120 4.84 20.01 4.02
CA GLU A 120 4.19 21.03 3.19
C GLU A 120 2.88 20.49 2.63
N ILE A 121 1.78 21.18 2.95
CA ILE A 121 0.44 20.85 2.46
C ILE A 121 -0.03 22.04 1.64
N LYS A 122 -0.30 21.83 0.35
CA LYS A 122 -0.79 22.84 -0.60
C LYS A 122 -2.13 22.38 -1.15
N GLY A 123 -3.09 23.28 -1.17
CA GLY A 123 -4.41 23.06 -1.74
C GLY A 123 -5.20 24.36 -1.78
N GLY A 124 -6.24 24.41 -2.60
CA GLY A 124 -7.17 25.55 -2.60
C GLY A 124 -7.91 25.70 -1.27
N THR A 125 -8.19 24.57 -0.62
CA THR A 125 -8.84 24.48 0.70
C THR A 125 -8.11 23.45 1.56
N LEU A 126 -7.94 23.76 2.84
CA LEU A 126 -7.51 22.83 3.87
C LEU A 126 -8.59 22.75 4.94
N VAL A 127 -9.12 21.55 5.19
CA VAL A 127 -10.11 21.29 6.23
C VAL A 127 -9.50 20.34 7.26
N LEU A 128 -9.51 20.75 8.53
CA LEU A 128 -9.05 19.95 9.67
C LEU A 128 -10.16 19.90 10.71
N SER A 129 -10.76 18.73 10.91
CA SER A 129 -11.87 18.52 11.85
C SER A 129 -11.54 17.46 12.87
N GLY A 130 -11.33 17.87 14.11
CA GLY A 130 -11.24 16.98 15.27
C GLY A 130 -12.58 16.96 16.00
N SER A 131 -13.13 15.77 16.28
CA SER A 131 -14.40 15.63 17.01
C SER A 131 -14.25 15.91 18.51
N ALA A 132 -13.09 15.64 19.08
CA ALA A 132 -12.79 15.86 20.49
C ALA A 132 -11.89 17.09 20.71
N SER A 133 -10.78 17.18 19.98
CA SER A 133 -9.83 18.30 20.08
C SER A 133 -8.95 18.38 18.84
N ALA A 134 -8.27 19.52 18.69
CA ALA A 134 -7.15 19.71 17.79
C ALA A 134 -6.06 20.49 18.54
N GLU A 135 -4.84 19.96 18.57
CA GLU A 135 -3.70 20.58 19.26
C GLU A 135 -2.60 20.93 18.26
N LEU A 136 -2.13 22.17 18.31
CA LEU A 136 -0.96 22.61 17.54
C LEU A 136 0.12 23.07 18.51
N LYS A 137 1.25 22.35 18.51
CA LYS A 137 2.40 22.61 19.38
C LYS A 137 3.63 22.86 18.54
N GLY A 138 4.41 23.85 18.95
CA GLY A 138 5.69 24.19 18.34
C GLY A 138 6.32 25.34 19.12
N ALA A 139 7.62 25.53 18.96
CA ALA A 139 8.32 26.67 19.57
C ALA A 139 7.72 28.01 19.13
N SER A 140 7.18 28.06 17.91
CA SER A 140 6.41 29.18 17.37
C SER A 140 5.34 28.66 16.41
N ILE A 141 4.20 29.33 16.38
CA ILE A 141 3.14 29.10 15.38
C ILE A 141 2.88 30.43 14.68
N LYS A 142 2.96 30.44 13.35
CA LYS A 142 2.63 31.61 12.53
C LYS A 142 1.38 31.30 11.72
N LEU A 143 0.34 32.12 11.89
CA LEU A 143 -0.84 32.13 11.02
C LEU A 143 -0.85 33.45 10.24
N ASP A 144 -0.86 33.37 8.92
CA ASP A 144 -0.74 34.51 8.01
C ASP A 144 -1.91 34.49 7.01
N ALA A 145 -3.07 34.94 7.46
CA ALA A 145 -4.27 35.02 6.62
C ALA A 145 -4.31 36.38 5.91
N LYS A 146 -4.29 36.36 4.57
CA LYS A 146 -4.40 37.60 3.76
C LYS A 146 -5.81 38.19 3.73
N GLY A 147 -6.83 37.34 3.92
CA GLY A 147 -8.23 37.73 3.99
C GLY A 147 -8.73 37.77 5.44
N LEU A 148 -9.98 37.36 5.64
CA LEU A 148 -10.56 37.19 6.98
C LEU A 148 -9.96 35.95 7.66
N MET A 149 -9.57 36.12 8.92
CA MET A 149 -9.37 35.01 9.85
C MET A 149 -10.56 35.01 10.81
N ASP A 150 -11.41 34.00 10.72
CA ASP A 150 -12.58 33.84 11.59
C ASP A 150 -12.34 32.74 12.62
N LEU A 151 -12.47 33.08 13.91
CA LEU A 151 -12.31 32.16 15.03
C LEU A 151 -13.63 32.13 15.81
N VAL A 152 -14.37 31.04 15.63
CA VAL A 152 -15.68 30.85 16.25
C VAL A 152 -15.58 29.77 17.33
N ALA A 153 -15.95 30.12 18.56
CA ALA A 153 -16.14 29.18 19.67
C ALA A 153 -17.57 29.33 20.20
N SER A 154 -18.26 28.20 20.43
CA SER A 154 -19.60 28.20 21.04
C SER A 154 -19.57 28.51 22.54
N GLY A 155 -18.45 28.19 23.20
CA GLY A 155 -18.15 28.57 24.58
C GLY A 155 -17.13 29.71 24.64
N ALA A 156 -16.26 29.67 25.65
CA ALA A 156 -15.19 30.65 25.79
C ALA A 156 -14.02 30.37 24.83
N ALA A 157 -13.62 31.38 24.06
CA ALA A 157 -12.31 31.41 23.42
C ALA A 157 -11.31 32.09 24.37
N THR A 158 -10.20 31.40 24.68
CA THR A 158 -9.18 31.93 25.61
C THR A 158 -7.86 32.14 24.88
N LEU A 159 -7.30 33.34 24.98
CA LEU A 159 -5.98 33.67 24.45
C LEU A 159 -5.07 34.09 25.61
N LYS A 160 -4.01 33.32 25.86
CA LYS A 160 -3.06 33.57 26.96
C LYS A 160 -1.68 33.88 26.39
N GLY A 161 -1.03 34.90 26.95
CA GLY A 161 0.34 35.28 26.66
C GLY A 161 0.76 36.39 27.62
N SER A 162 2.07 36.58 27.81
CA SER A 162 2.58 37.74 28.56
C SER A 162 2.27 39.06 27.85
N ILE A 163 2.10 39.02 26.52
CA ILE A 163 1.72 40.16 25.67
C ILE A 163 0.72 39.67 24.61
N VAL A 164 -0.41 40.37 24.48
CA VAL A 164 -1.37 40.21 23.37
C VAL A 164 -1.48 41.55 22.65
N ASN A 165 -1.05 41.59 21.39
CA ASN A 165 -1.07 42.81 20.58
C ASN A 165 -2.27 42.80 19.63
N ILE A 166 -3.19 43.75 19.82
CA ILE A 166 -4.33 43.97 18.92
C ILE A 166 -4.11 45.32 18.24
N LYS A 167 -4.11 45.33 16.91
CA LYS A 167 -4.02 46.55 16.11
C LYS A 167 -5.33 46.73 15.34
N GLY A 168 -5.85 47.95 15.33
CA GLY A 168 -7.14 48.28 14.73
C GLY A 168 -8.27 48.34 15.75
N LEU A 169 -9.51 48.19 15.27
CA LEU A 169 -10.71 48.29 16.09
C LEU A 169 -10.93 46.99 16.89
N LEU A 170 -11.03 47.12 18.21
CA LEU A 170 -11.52 46.07 19.09
C LEU A 170 -12.95 46.42 19.51
N LYS A 171 -13.91 45.53 19.24
CA LYS A 171 -15.28 45.63 19.75
C LYS A 171 -15.47 44.59 20.83
N MET A 172 -15.81 45.05 22.04
CA MET A 172 -16.17 44.20 23.17
C MET A 172 -17.66 44.41 23.46
N GLY A 173 -18.39 43.32 23.63
CA GLY A 173 -19.83 43.30 23.89
C GLY A 173 -20.24 41.98 24.52
#